data_AF-A0A2V1C7Z0-F1
#
_entry.id   AF-A0A2V1C7Z0-F1
#
_cell.length_a   1.000
_cell.length_b   1.000
_cell.length_c   1.000
_cell.angle_alpha   90.00
_cell.angle_beta   90.00
_cell.angle_gamma   90.00
#
_symmetry.space_group_name_H-M   'P 1'
#
loop_
_entity.id
_entity.type
_entity.pdbx_description
1 polymer ?
#
loop_
_entity_poly.entity_id
_entity_poly.type
_entity_poly.pdbx_seq_one_letter_code
_entity_poly.pdbx_strand_id
1 'polypeptide(L)'
;MVARTTKTVRVTEIPLSVRQEEFAAVATRLCTSLKKKSSYSSCPPVKQWAPPVSLCIQDAHQVGTITLPSSKHRQAALIPSAVDWSCDDTFEGVTVLRCPTGPDVDICAVHGLNENAFETWCCGNNMWLRDLLWQTSPFENSRIMTFGYNSEKSNRGVVRGLKDWADDLLRHLCSVRASEEVSTVLT
;
A
#
# COMPACT_ATOMS: atom_id res chain seq x y z
N MET A 1 -13.20 -15.00 -5.27
CA MET A 1 -11.79 -14.65 -5.52
C MET A 1 -11.63 -14.12 -6.95
N VAL A 2 -11.75 -12.80 -7.08
CA VAL A 2 -11.44 -12.06 -8.31
C VAL A 2 -9.93 -12.17 -8.59
N ALA A 3 -9.54 -12.41 -9.84
CA ALA A 3 -8.14 -12.54 -10.22
C ALA A 3 -7.42 -11.18 -10.08
N ARG A 4 -6.38 -11.12 -9.24
CA ARG A 4 -5.57 -9.92 -9.00
C ARG A 4 -4.62 -9.63 -10.16
N THR A 5 -4.76 -8.45 -10.75
CA THR A 5 -3.93 -7.96 -11.87
C THR A 5 -2.76 -7.09 -11.41
N THR A 6 -2.86 -6.43 -10.25
CA THR A 6 -1.78 -5.60 -9.69
C THR A 6 -0.59 -6.43 -9.28
N LYS A 7 0.61 -5.85 -9.33
CA LYS A 7 1.84 -6.48 -8.83
C LYS A 7 2.23 -5.93 -7.46
N THR A 8 1.33 -5.19 -6.82
CA THR A 8 1.61 -4.46 -5.59
C THR A 8 1.18 -5.28 -4.37
N VAL A 9 1.98 -5.20 -3.31
CA VAL A 9 1.61 -5.66 -1.97
C VAL A 9 1.51 -4.47 -1.02
N ARG A 10 0.64 -4.59 -0.02
CA ARG A 10 0.67 -3.76 1.18
C ARG A 10 1.56 -4.43 2.21
N VAL A 11 2.34 -3.63 2.92
CA VAL A 11 3.15 -4.05 4.05
C VAL A 11 2.64 -3.32 5.28
N THR A 12 2.34 -4.05 6.35
CA THR A 12 1.74 -3.55 7.59
C THR A 12 2.64 -3.88 8.78
N GLU A 13 2.33 -3.29 9.94
CA GLU A 13 3.06 -3.51 11.19
C GLU A 13 4.56 -3.17 11.11
N ILE A 14 4.90 -2.17 10.28
CA ILE A 14 6.27 -1.70 10.13
C ILE A 14 6.60 -0.80 11.33
N PRO A 15 7.67 -1.04 12.10
CA PRO A 15 8.03 -0.18 13.23
C PRO A 15 8.31 1.28 12.80
N LEU A 16 7.96 2.26 13.63
CA LEU A 16 8.23 3.70 13.37
C LEU A 16 9.73 4.03 13.20
N SER A 17 10.62 3.17 13.71
CA SER A 17 12.07 3.32 13.56
C SER A 17 12.58 3.04 12.14
N VAL A 18 11.80 2.34 11.32
CA VAL A 18 12.19 1.97 9.96
C VAL A 18 12.18 3.19 9.07
N ARG A 19 13.32 3.53 8.49
CA ARG A 19 13.45 4.68 7.59
C ARG A 19 13.08 4.33 6.16
N GLN A 20 12.78 5.34 5.35
CA GLN A 20 12.47 5.20 3.92
C GLN A 20 13.50 4.35 3.16
N GLU A 21 14.80 4.55 3.46
CA GLU A 21 15.91 3.84 2.83
C GLU A 21 15.90 2.33 3.13
N GLU A 22 15.57 1.98 4.38
CA GLU A 22 15.51 0.59 4.84
C GLU A 22 14.32 -0.12 4.19
N PHE A 23 13.17 0.55 4.13
CA PHE A 23 12.00 0.04 3.40
C PHE A 23 12.28 -0.13 1.89
N ALA A 24 12.96 0.83 1.27
CA ALA A 24 13.36 0.76 -0.13
C ALA A 24 14.36 -0.40 -0.40
N ALA A 25 15.25 -0.69 0.56
CA ALA A 25 16.14 -1.84 0.47
C ALA A 25 15.37 -3.17 0.50
N VAL A 26 14.35 -3.29 1.36
CA VAL A 26 13.44 -4.45 1.39
C VAL A 26 12.68 -4.59 0.07
N ALA A 27 12.14 -3.49 -0.47
CA ALA A 27 11.48 -3.49 -1.77
C ALA A 27 12.41 -3.98 -2.90
N THR A 28 13.67 -3.54 -2.89
CA THR A 28 14.69 -3.97 -3.85
C THR A 28 15.02 -5.45 -3.72
N ARG A 29 15.12 -5.98 -2.50
CA ARG A 29 15.31 -7.41 -2.22
C ARG A 29 14.15 -8.23 -2.77
N LEU A 30 12.91 -7.80 -2.53
CA LEU A 30 11.72 -8.47 -3.06
C LEU A 30 11.67 -8.45 -4.59
N CYS A 31 12.14 -7.39 -5.24
CA CYS A 31 12.24 -7.31 -6.71
C CYS A 31 13.27 -8.25 -7.34
N THR A 32 14.24 -8.74 -6.55
CA THR A 32 15.36 -9.57 -7.04
C THR A 32 15.31 -11.02 -6.55
N SER A 33 14.37 -11.34 -5.66
CA SER A 33 14.24 -12.65 -5.00
C SER A 33 14.12 -13.85 -5.94
N LEU A 34 13.59 -13.66 -7.16
CA LEU A 34 13.38 -14.72 -8.14
C LEU A 34 14.47 -14.79 -9.22
N LYS A 35 15.53 -13.95 -9.17
CA LYS A 35 16.64 -14.05 -10.13
C LYS A 35 17.40 -15.36 -9.89
N LYS A 36 17.40 -16.26 -10.88
CA LYS A 36 18.24 -17.48 -10.86
C LYS A 36 19.71 -17.08 -10.74
N LYS A 37 20.51 -17.91 -10.03
CA LYS A 37 21.99 -17.90 -10.05
C LYS A 37 22.56 -18.29 -11.42
N SER A 38 22.11 -17.67 -12.51
CA SER A 38 22.69 -17.91 -13.83
C SER A 38 23.95 -17.06 -13.96
N SER A 39 25.09 -17.74 -14.04
CA SER A 39 26.35 -17.18 -14.53
C SER A 39 26.14 -16.39 -15.82
N TYR A 40 26.80 -15.24 -15.89
CA TYR A 40 27.10 -14.48 -17.11
C TYR A 40 25.93 -14.31 -18.11
N SER A 41 25.13 -13.27 -17.89
CA SER A 41 24.58 -12.52 -19.02
C SER A 41 24.96 -11.06 -18.84
N SER A 42 25.96 -10.61 -19.59
CA SER A 42 26.33 -9.20 -19.73
C SER A 42 25.21 -8.46 -20.47
N CYS A 43 24.08 -8.25 -19.79
CA CYS A 43 23.15 -7.21 -20.20
C CYS A 43 23.72 -5.88 -19.70
N PRO A 44 23.69 -4.80 -20.51
CA PRO A 44 24.09 -3.48 -20.05
C PRO A 44 23.28 -3.13 -18.80
N PRO A 45 23.80 -2.30 -17.87
CA PRO A 45 23.10 -1.93 -16.65
C PRO A 45 21.78 -1.26 -17.06
N VAL A 46 20.70 -2.05 -17.05
CA VAL A 46 19.34 -1.54 -17.14
C VAL A 46 19.26 -0.51 -16.03
N LYS A 47 18.97 0.76 -16.36
CA LYS A 47 18.72 1.82 -15.37
C LYS A 47 17.98 1.19 -14.20
N GLN A 48 18.60 1.19 -13.04
CA GLN A 48 18.16 0.46 -11.86
C GLN A 48 16.71 0.85 -11.61
N TRP A 49 15.76 -0.02 -11.99
CA TRP A 49 14.35 0.25 -11.80
C TRP A 49 14.09 0.25 -10.30
N ALA A 50 13.89 1.43 -9.73
CA ALA A 50 13.44 1.56 -8.36
C ALA A 50 11.95 1.20 -8.33
N PRO A 51 11.53 0.22 -7.51
CA PRO A 51 10.11 -0.11 -7.40
C PRO A 51 9.34 1.11 -6.88
N PRO A 52 8.17 1.44 -7.45
CA PRO A 52 7.25 2.39 -6.83
C PRO A 52 6.87 1.90 -5.43
N VAL A 53 7.11 2.76 -4.43
CA VAL A 53 6.86 2.48 -3.03
C VAL A 53 6.17 3.65 -2.34
N SER A 54 5.41 3.35 -1.30
CA SER A 54 5.02 4.33 -0.28
C SER A 54 5.37 3.78 1.10
N LEU A 55 5.65 4.68 2.04
CA LEU A 55 5.80 4.37 3.47
C LEU A 55 5.23 5.57 4.22
N CYS A 56 4.24 5.33 5.07
CA CYS A 56 3.53 6.36 5.81
C CYS A 56 3.21 5.86 7.21
N ILE A 57 3.14 6.78 8.17
CA ILE A 57 2.64 6.49 9.50
C ILE A 57 1.15 6.15 9.38
N GLN A 58 0.74 5.11 10.10
CA GLN A 58 -0.65 4.70 10.28
C GLN A 58 -0.77 4.10 11.68
N ASP A 59 -1.46 4.82 12.58
CA ASP A 59 -1.65 4.44 13.97
C ASP A 59 -0.32 4.45 14.76
N ALA A 60 -0.01 3.36 15.48
CA ALA A 60 1.26 3.20 16.20
C ALA A 60 2.39 2.63 15.32
N HIS A 61 2.11 2.31 14.06
CA HIS A 61 3.01 1.65 13.13
C HIS A 61 3.14 2.48 11.83
N GLN A 62 3.94 1.98 10.90
CA GLN A 62 3.95 2.43 9.52
C GLN A 62 3.27 1.38 8.63
N VAL A 63 2.68 1.88 7.55
CA VAL A 63 2.15 1.09 6.45
C VAL A 63 2.92 1.47 5.18
N GLY A 64 3.17 0.49 4.32
CA GLY A 64 3.82 0.73 3.04
C GLY A 64 3.18 -0.02 1.90
N THR A 65 3.49 0.41 0.68
CA THR A 65 3.14 -0.32 -0.54
C THR A 65 4.39 -0.57 -1.37
N ILE A 66 4.45 -1.71 -2.05
CA ILE A 66 5.57 -2.08 -2.92
C ILE A 66 5.03 -2.63 -4.22
N THR A 67 5.24 -1.93 -5.34
CA THR A 67 4.90 -2.43 -6.67
C THR A 67 6.04 -3.25 -7.25
N LEU A 68 5.81 -4.55 -7.42
CA LEU A 68 6.83 -5.53 -7.80
C LEU A 68 6.90 -5.74 -9.33
N PRO A 69 7.98 -6.34 -9.87
CA PRO A 69 8.17 -6.48 -11.32
C PRO A 69 7.16 -7.42 -11.99
N SER A 70 6.66 -8.42 -11.25
CA SER A 70 5.71 -9.41 -11.76
C SER A 70 4.83 -10.01 -10.67
N SER A 71 3.71 -10.62 -11.07
CA SER A 71 2.79 -11.32 -10.16
C SER A 71 3.46 -12.48 -9.42
N LYS A 72 4.53 -13.08 -9.99
CA LYS A 72 5.33 -14.09 -9.29
C LYS A 72 6.08 -13.51 -8.09
N HIS A 73 6.65 -12.30 -8.24
CA HIS A 73 7.30 -11.61 -7.11
C HIS A 73 6.26 -11.21 -6.05
N ARG A 74 5.08 -10.74 -6.48
CA ARG A 74 3.94 -10.47 -5.58
C ARG A 74 3.61 -11.71 -4.76
N GLN A 75 3.38 -12.84 -5.42
CA GLN A 75 3.05 -14.09 -4.74
C GLN A 75 4.15 -14.55 -3.77
N ALA A 76 5.42 -14.36 -4.13
CA ALA A 76 6.54 -14.68 -3.25
C ALA A 76 6.62 -13.75 -2.02
N ALA A 77 6.29 -12.46 -2.18
CA ALA A 77 6.27 -11.49 -1.08
C ALA A 77 5.14 -11.74 -0.06
N LEU A 78 4.05 -12.39 -0.49
CA LEU A 78 2.95 -12.79 0.40
C LEU A 78 3.27 -14.02 1.26
N ILE A 79 4.41 -14.69 1.03
CA ILE A 79 4.84 -15.80 1.86
C ILE A 79 5.38 -15.24 3.18
N PRO A 80 4.87 -15.65 4.36
CA PRO A 80 5.22 -15.03 5.65
C PRO A 80 6.71 -15.00 6.00
N SER A 81 7.55 -15.83 5.36
CA SER A 81 8.99 -15.88 5.58
C SER A 81 9.81 -14.99 4.63
N ALA A 82 9.17 -14.27 3.71
CA ALA A 82 9.87 -13.46 2.70
C ALA A 82 10.41 -12.13 3.26
N VAL A 83 9.77 -11.59 4.30
CA VAL A 83 10.12 -10.35 4.99
C VAL A 83 9.74 -10.46 6.46
N ASP A 84 10.35 -9.62 7.31
CA ASP A 84 10.05 -9.56 8.74
C ASP A 84 8.72 -8.86 9.06
N TRP A 85 8.02 -8.36 8.04
CA TRP A 85 6.77 -7.60 8.15
C TRP A 85 5.59 -8.33 7.51
N SER A 86 4.37 -8.00 7.94
CA SER A 86 3.16 -8.61 7.39
C SER A 86 2.85 -8.03 6.01
N CYS A 87 2.65 -8.91 5.02
CA CYS A 87 2.29 -8.54 3.65
C CYS A 87 0.90 -9.07 3.27
N ASP A 88 0.10 -8.25 2.60
CA ASP A 88 -1.16 -8.64 1.99
C ASP A 88 -1.35 -8.01 0.59
N ASP A 89 -2.28 -8.56 -0.19
CA ASP A 89 -2.72 -7.97 -1.47
C ASP A 89 -4.24 -7.69 -1.48
N THR A 90 -4.87 -7.69 -0.31
CA THR A 90 -6.30 -7.46 -0.16
C THR A 90 -6.61 -5.99 0.11
N PHE A 91 -5.69 -5.28 0.76
CA PHE A 91 -5.83 -3.88 1.15
C PHE A 91 -7.09 -3.61 1.99
N GLU A 92 -7.55 -4.61 2.77
CA GLU A 92 -8.69 -4.46 3.69
C GLU A 92 -8.34 -3.45 4.81
N GLY A 93 -9.27 -2.56 5.14
CA GLY A 93 -9.03 -1.43 6.03
C GLY A 93 -8.43 -0.21 5.32
N VAL A 94 -8.00 0.79 6.10
CA VAL A 94 -7.33 1.98 5.54
C VAL A 94 -5.88 1.66 5.22
N THR A 95 -5.40 2.22 4.12
CA THR A 95 -3.98 2.26 3.76
C THR A 95 -3.61 3.70 3.45
N VAL A 96 -2.76 4.32 4.28
CA VAL A 96 -2.16 5.63 3.97
C VAL A 96 -1.12 5.45 2.86
N LEU A 97 -1.39 6.07 1.71
CA LEU A 97 -0.55 6.00 0.51
C LEU A 97 0.45 7.15 0.45
N ARG A 98 0.10 8.29 1.03
CA ARG A 98 0.94 9.47 1.16
C ARG A 98 0.49 10.30 2.37
N CYS A 99 1.46 10.81 3.12
CA CYS A 99 1.25 11.64 4.28
C CYS A 99 2.32 12.74 4.32
N PRO A 100 2.05 13.96 3.81
CA PRO A 100 2.97 15.08 4.01
C PRO A 100 2.91 15.57 5.46
N THR A 101 3.89 16.38 5.89
CA THR A 101 3.85 17.02 7.21
C THR A 101 2.79 18.12 7.22
N GLY A 102 1.80 18.01 8.12
CA GLY A 102 0.71 18.98 8.22
C GLY A 102 -0.16 19.03 6.95
N PRO A 103 -0.87 17.94 6.61
CA PRO A 103 -1.71 17.91 5.42
C PRO A 103 -2.88 18.89 5.54
N ASP A 104 -3.18 19.59 4.44
CA ASP A 104 -4.29 20.56 4.39
C ASP A 104 -5.64 19.87 4.15
N VAL A 105 -5.62 18.65 3.60
CA VAL A 105 -6.81 17.89 3.25
C VAL A 105 -6.56 16.40 3.30
N ASP A 106 -7.58 15.67 3.75
CA ASP A 106 -7.64 14.21 3.68
C ASP A 106 -8.45 13.75 2.47
N ILE A 107 -7.86 12.88 1.67
CA ILE A 107 -8.53 12.21 0.56
C ILE A 107 -8.52 10.72 0.85
N CYS A 108 -9.70 10.14 1.11
CA CYS A 108 -9.88 8.71 1.29
C CYS A 108 -10.75 8.15 0.16
N ALA A 109 -10.16 7.33 -0.70
CA ALA A 109 -10.88 6.69 -1.79
C ALA A 109 -11.46 5.35 -1.35
N VAL A 110 -12.71 5.08 -1.72
CA VAL A 110 -13.42 3.83 -1.42
C VAL A 110 -13.73 3.13 -2.73
N HIS A 111 -13.32 1.88 -2.88
CA HIS A 111 -13.55 1.12 -4.12
C HIS A 111 -15.01 0.66 -4.27
N GLY A 112 -15.37 0.25 -5.50
CA GLY A 112 -16.70 -0.26 -5.83
C GLY A 112 -16.90 -1.75 -5.54
N LEU A 113 -18.03 -2.29 -6.01
CA LEU A 113 -18.41 -3.69 -5.82
C LEU A 113 -17.53 -4.66 -6.62
N ASN A 114 -17.13 -5.77 -5.99
CA ASN A 114 -16.27 -6.81 -6.55
C ASN A 114 -14.87 -6.32 -6.99
N GLU A 115 -14.36 -5.28 -6.34
CA GLU A 115 -13.05 -4.70 -6.67
C GLU A 115 -12.07 -4.76 -5.48
N ASN A 116 -10.96 -4.02 -5.58
CA ASN A 116 -9.89 -3.94 -4.59
C ASN A 116 -9.45 -2.50 -4.38
N ALA A 117 -9.22 -2.13 -3.12
CA ALA A 117 -8.86 -0.77 -2.74
C ALA A 117 -7.62 -0.21 -3.45
N PHE A 118 -6.68 -1.05 -3.87
CA PHE A 118 -5.51 -0.62 -4.62
C PHE A 118 -5.73 -0.75 -6.13
N GLU A 119 -6.21 -1.90 -6.60
CA GLU A 119 -6.32 -2.19 -8.05
C GLU A 119 -7.32 -1.29 -8.77
N THR A 120 -8.41 -0.88 -8.12
CA THR A 120 -9.43 0.01 -8.70
C THR A 120 -8.84 1.29 -9.28
N TRP A 121 -7.73 1.76 -8.70
CA TRP A 121 -7.08 3.01 -9.08
C TRP A 121 -5.85 2.82 -9.96
N CYS A 122 -5.60 1.59 -10.45
CA CYS A 122 -4.45 1.28 -11.28
C CYS A 122 -4.73 1.43 -12.78
N CYS A 123 -3.80 2.04 -13.51
CA CYS A 123 -3.72 2.00 -14.96
C CYS A 123 -2.28 1.65 -15.38
N GLY A 124 -2.08 0.41 -15.86
CA GLY A 124 -0.74 -0.12 -16.12
C GLY A 124 0.04 -0.34 -14.83
N ASN A 125 1.22 0.26 -14.71
CA ASN A 125 2.05 0.19 -13.49
C ASN A 125 1.82 1.37 -12.52
N ASN A 126 1.01 2.35 -12.91
CA ASN A 126 0.74 3.52 -12.08
C ASN A 126 -0.55 3.30 -11.28
N MET A 127 -0.51 3.64 -10.00
CA MET A 127 -1.69 3.75 -9.15
C MET A 127 -2.01 5.23 -8.95
N TRP A 128 -3.14 5.69 -9.48
CA TRP A 128 -3.46 7.12 -9.62
C TRP A 128 -3.34 7.90 -8.31
N LEU A 129 -3.86 7.36 -7.20
CA LEU A 129 -3.83 8.03 -5.89
C LEU A 129 -2.41 8.16 -5.33
N ARG A 130 -1.64 7.06 -5.35
CA ARG A 130 -0.28 7.03 -4.80
C ARG A 130 0.71 7.78 -5.68
N ASP A 131 0.63 7.57 -6.99
CA ASP A 131 1.69 7.95 -7.91
C ASP A 131 1.45 9.30 -8.57
N LEU A 132 0.20 9.76 -8.74
CA LEU A 132 -0.11 10.91 -9.61
C LEU A 132 -0.90 12.03 -8.92
N LEU A 133 -1.84 11.71 -8.03
CA LEU A 133 -2.78 12.69 -7.47
C LEU A 133 -2.07 13.86 -6.78
N TRP A 134 -1.09 13.58 -5.92
CA TRP A 134 -0.32 14.61 -5.22
C TRP A 134 0.59 15.44 -6.13
N GLN A 135 0.84 15.02 -7.37
CA GLN A 135 1.60 15.82 -8.34
C GLN A 135 0.72 16.86 -9.05
N THR A 136 -0.59 16.85 -8.78
CA THR A 136 -1.58 17.69 -9.47
C THR A 136 -2.12 18.73 -8.50
N SER A 137 -2.13 20.00 -8.92
CA SER A 137 -2.72 21.08 -8.14
C SER A 137 -4.24 20.88 -7.96
N PRO A 138 -4.81 21.12 -6.76
CA PRO A 138 -4.17 21.67 -5.53
C PRO A 138 -3.80 20.59 -4.48
N PHE A 139 -3.49 19.36 -4.90
CA PHE A 139 -3.37 18.21 -4.01
C PHE A 139 -1.95 17.93 -3.51
N GLU A 140 -1.00 18.83 -3.73
CA GLU A 140 0.42 18.66 -3.37
C GLU A 140 0.64 18.40 -1.87
N ASN A 141 -0.20 19.00 -1.02
CA ASN A 141 -0.16 18.85 0.44
C ASN A 141 -1.33 18.00 0.99
N SER A 142 -1.87 17.08 0.19
CA SER A 142 -2.92 16.16 0.66
C SER A 142 -2.35 14.91 1.32
N ARG A 143 -3.02 14.45 2.40
CA ARG A 143 -2.91 13.07 2.88
C ARG A 143 -3.85 12.21 2.04
N ILE A 144 -3.30 11.15 1.44
CA ILE A 144 -4.00 10.31 0.48
C ILE A 144 -4.10 8.89 1.03
N MET A 145 -5.30 8.36 1.03
CA MET A 145 -5.65 7.05 1.57
C MET A 145 -6.54 6.29 0.59
N THR A 146 -6.50 4.97 0.70
CA THR A 146 -7.54 4.10 0.14
C THR A 146 -8.12 3.21 1.24
N PHE A 147 -9.40 2.89 1.15
CA PHE A 147 -10.10 2.01 2.07
C PHE A 147 -10.63 0.77 1.35
N GLY A 148 -10.21 -0.40 1.82
CA GLY A 148 -10.71 -1.68 1.36
C GLY A 148 -11.73 -2.28 2.30
N TYR A 149 -12.75 -2.88 1.70
CA TYR A 149 -13.68 -3.74 2.39
C TYR A 149 -14.05 -4.91 1.48
N ASN A 150 -14.43 -6.03 2.08
CA ASN A 150 -14.90 -7.17 1.31
C ASN A 150 -16.23 -6.82 0.61
N SER A 151 -16.12 -6.46 -0.66
CA SER A 151 -17.22 -6.10 -1.55
C SER A 151 -17.68 -7.26 -2.42
N GLU A 152 -17.12 -8.46 -2.24
CA GLU A 152 -17.60 -9.65 -2.94
C GLU A 152 -19.07 -9.90 -2.52
N LYS A 153 -19.95 -10.15 -3.50
CA LYS A 153 -21.34 -10.52 -3.23
C LYS A 153 -21.37 -11.84 -2.47
N SER A 154 -21.40 -11.79 -1.14
CA SER A 154 -21.37 -13.01 -0.33
C SER A 154 -22.63 -13.84 -0.56
N ASN A 155 -22.44 -15.11 -0.88
CA ASN A 155 -23.48 -16.12 -0.82
C ASN A 155 -23.81 -16.39 0.65
N ARG A 156 -24.88 -15.78 1.16
CA ARG A 156 -25.71 -16.17 2.32
C ARG A 156 -25.08 -16.49 3.70
N GLY A 157 -23.77 -16.30 3.93
CA GLY A 157 -23.10 -16.80 5.14
C GLY A 157 -23.03 -15.82 6.32
N VAL A 158 -22.37 -14.68 6.15
CA VAL A 158 -22.21 -13.65 7.19
C VAL A 158 -22.05 -12.31 6.45
N VAL A 159 -23.16 -11.59 6.28
CA VAL A 159 -23.13 -10.27 5.64
C VAL A 159 -22.76 -9.27 6.73
N ARG A 160 -21.49 -8.88 6.80
CA ARG A 160 -21.15 -7.59 7.43
C ARG A 160 -21.93 -6.52 6.68
N GLY A 161 -22.73 -5.76 7.41
CA GLY A 161 -23.59 -4.75 6.83
C GLY A 161 -22.76 -3.58 6.30
N LEU A 162 -23.32 -2.81 5.36
CA LEU A 162 -22.73 -1.55 4.90
C LEU A 162 -22.40 -0.62 6.09
N LYS A 163 -23.24 -0.64 7.13
CA LYS A 163 -23.01 0.10 8.37
C LYS A 163 -21.73 -0.33 9.08
N ASP A 164 -21.44 -1.63 9.15
CA ASP A 164 -20.23 -2.13 9.83
C ASP A 164 -18.97 -1.64 9.10
N TRP A 165 -18.99 -1.65 7.76
CA TRP A 165 -17.91 -1.12 6.94
C TRP A 165 -17.74 0.40 7.09
N ALA A 166 -18.86 1.14 7.19
CA ALA A 166 -18.82 2.57 7.45
C ALA A 166 -18.25 2.89 8.84
N ASP A 167 -18.67 2.14 9.87
CA ASP A 167 -18.15 2.30 11.23
C ASP A 167 -16.64 1.96 11.30
N ASP A 168 -16.19 0.92 10.57
CA ASP A 168 -14.77 0.58 10.44
C ASP A 168 -13.96 1.66 9.73
N LEU A 169 -14.48 2.21 8.63
CA LEU A 169 -13.86 3.34 7.94
C LEU A 169 -13.69 4.53 8.87
N LEU A 170 -14.75 4.93 9.58
CA LEU A 170 -14.70 6.02 10.55
C LEU A 170 -13.65 5.78 11.64
N ARG A 171 -13.61 4.56 12.20
CA ARG A 171 -12.63 4.19 13.23
C ARG A 171 -11.19 4.31 12.73
N HIS A 172 -10.89 3.80 11.53
CA HIS A 172 -9.56 3.93 10.96
C HIS A 172 -9.18 5.39 10.67
N LEU A 173 -10.10 6.20 10.11
CA LEU A 173 -9.83 7.62 9.82
C LEU A 173 -9.56 8.44 11.10
N CYS A 174 -10.31 8.17 12.18
CA CYS A 174 -10.05 8.79 13.48
C CYS A 174 -8.66 8.43 14.00
N SER A 175 -8.26 7.16 13.88
CA SER A 175 -6.97 6.68 14.36
C SER A 175 -5.80 7.28 13.57
N VAL A 176 -5.91 7.33 12.24
CA VAL A 176 -4.93 7.98 11.35
C VAL A 176 -4.73 9.46 11.71
N ARG A 177 -5.81 10.21 11.96
CA ARG A 177 -5.73 11.61 12.38
C ARG A 177 -5.05 11.80 13.74
N ALA A 178 -5.37 10.94 14.71
CA ALA A 178 -4.76 11.00 16.03
C ALA A 178 -3.24 10.72 15.97
N SER A 179 -2.80 9.84 15.06
CA SER A 179 -1.37 9.51 14.92
C SER A 179 -0.50 10.66 14.39
N GLU A 180 -1.05 11.55 13.56
CA GLU A 180 -0.33 12.72 13.05
C GLU A 180 -0.05 13.77 14.12
N GLU A 181 -1.04 14.02 15.01
CA GLU A 181 -0.88 14.97 16.11
C GLU A 181 0.31 14.57 16.98
N VAL A 182 0.45 13.27 17.27
CA VAL A 182 1.58 12.72 18.04
C VAL A 182 2.92 12.85 17.29
N SER A 183 2.94 12.65 15.97
CA SER A 183 4.19 12.81 15.19
C SER A 183 4.70 14.25 15.14
N THR A 184 3.80 15.23 15.21
CA THR A 184 4.14 16.66 15.12
C THR A 184 4.73 17.20 16.42
N VAL A 185 4.46 16.56 17.57
CA VAL A 185 4.99 16.98 18.89
C VAL A 185 6.40 16.42 19.18
N LEU A 186 6.86 15.45 18.38
CA LEU A 186 8.14 14.74 18.60
C LEU A 186 9.27 15.19 17.67
N THR A 187 9.01 16.19 16.82
CA THR A 187 10.00 16.86 15.95
C THR A 187 10.32 18.25 16.46
#